data_AF-A0A970NER3-F1
#
_entry.id   AF-A0A970NER3-F1
#
_cell.length_a   1.000
_cell.length_b   1.000
_cell.length_c   1.000
_cell.angle_alpha   90.00
_cell.angle_beta   90.00
_cell.angle_gamma   90.00
#
_symmetry.space_group_name_H-M   'P 1'
#
loop_
_entity.id
_entity.type
_entity.pdbx_description
1 polymer ?
#
loop_
_entity_poly.entity_id
_entity_poly.type
_entity_poly.pdbx_seq_one_letter_code
_entity_poly.pdbx_strand_id
1 'polypeptide(L)'
;MILFKAEVILLRFADKLDLLMNVTRTSNSLLARQTALDASFISRLRRGGRIPPRNVSYIKTMSIYFARSCKADYQKGAVLGAIGDSSLYNPDPSAPLTDLIEQWLREDTGEGEHRAIGEFLDGLARFQPGSSGKMPLPRAEVLSRSVAPIETHYGIEGKRAGVLAFLSLVLQSPQTQTLLLHSDEDMDWMTGSPEFVSQWSALMLQILSQGHRIRIIHNVNRDLDEMMAGIRGWVPIYMSGAVEPYYYPRTRDGLFRRTLFIAPESGALTSSSVRSGSTHALNMLFTAPETVRALTRE
;
A
#
# COMPACT_ATOMS: atom_id res chain seq x y z
N MET A 1 19.26 23.14 -8.78
CA MET A 1 18.81 22.24 -9.87
C MET A 1 18.19 21.03 -9.19
N ILE A 2 16.88 21.08 -8.96
CA ILE A 2 16.14 20.02 -8.26
C ILE A 2 15.90 18.92 -9.29
N LEU A 3 16.62 17.82 -9.16
CA LEU A 3 16.33 16.58 -9.89
C LEU A 3 15.03 16.02 -9.30
N PHE A 4 13.91 16.25 -9.97
CA PHE A 4 12.73 15.40 -9.79
C PHE A 4 13.15 13.98 -10.16
N LYS A 5 13.28 13.10 -9.17
CA LYS A 5 13.22 11.66 -9.43
C LYS A 5 11.84 11.41 -10.01
N ALA A 6 11.77 10.98 -11.26
CA ALA A 6 10.53 10.47 -11.83
C ALA A 6 10.01 9.35 -10.93
N GLU A 7 8.77 9.48 -10.49
CA GLU A 7 8.03 8.46 -9.76
C GLU A 7 7.94 7.23 -10.68
N VAL A 8 8.53 6.10 -10.28
CA VAL A 8 8.54 4.88 -11.11
C VAL A 8 7.14 4.29 -11.07
N ILE A 9 6.40 4.36 -12.18
CA ILE A 9 5.04 3.83 -12.26
C ILE A 9 5.14 2.34 -12.55
N LEU A 10 4.90 1.49 -11.54
CA LEU A 10 4.98 0.04 -11.71
C LEU A 10 3.83 -0.47 -12.58
N LEU A 11 4.17 -1.08 -13.72
CA LEU A 11 3.20 -1.64 -14.65
C LEU A 11 3.02 -3.15 -14.42
N ARG A 12 1.78 -3.64 -14.52
CA ARG A 12 1.52 -5.10 -14.53
C ARG A 12 1.80 -5.67 -15.91
N PHE A 13 1.97 -6.99 -16.00
CA PHE A 13 2.18 -7.68 -17.28
C PHE A 13 1.17 -7.29 -18.35
N ALA A 14 -0.12 -7.19 -17.98
CA ALA A 14 -1.19 -6.79 -18.90
C ALA A 14 -0.97 -5.39 -19.48
N ASP A 15 -0.56 -4.44 -18.65
CA ASP A 15 -0.33 -3.05 -19.01
C ASP A 15 0.91 -2.93 -19.93
N LYS A 16 1.99 -3.66 -19.60
CA LYS A 16 3.20 -3.78 -20.43
C LYS A 16 2.88 -4.38 -21.82
N LEU A 17 2.10 -5.45 -21.84
CA LEU A 17 1.67 -6.11 -23.08
C LEU A 17 0.76 -5.22 -23.92
N ASP A 18 -0.20 -4.54 -23.31
CA ASP A 18 -1.10 -3.60 -23.99
C ASP A 18 -0.31 -2.46 -24.66
N LEU A 19 0.65 -1.88 -23.94
CA LEU A 19 1.54 -0.84 -24.47
C LEU A 19 2.32 -1.33 -25.69
N LEU A 20 2.99 -2.48 -25.60
CA LEU A 20 3.76 -3.06 -26.71
C LEU A 20 2.87 -3.31 -27.93
N MET A 21 1.65 -3.81 -27.72
CA MET A 21 0.69 -4.05 -28.79
C MET A 21 0.21 -2.75 -29.44
N ASN A 22 -0.01 -1.69 -28.66
CA ASN A 22 -0.44 -0.39 -29.17
C ASN A 22 0.69 0.32 -29.95
N VAL A 23 1.91 0.34 -29.41
CA VAL A 23 3.10 0.95 -30.06
C VAL A 23 3.43 0.27 -31.38
N THR A 24 3.32 -1.06 -31.44
CA THR A 24 3.59 -1.85 -32.65
C THR A 24 2.38 -2.01 -33.57
N ARG A 25 1.20 -1.50 -33.18
CA ARG A 25 -0.09 -1.72 -33.86
C ARG A 25 -0.39 -3.21 -34.11
N THR A 26 -0.02 -4.05 -33.15
CA THR A 26 -0.21 -5.49 -33.22
C THR A 26 -1.59 -5.88 -32.71
N SER A 27 -2.34 -6.66 -33.49
CA SER A 27 -3.62 -7.24 -33.05
C SER A 27 -3.41 -8.55 -32.28
N ASN A 28 -4.42 -8.96 -31.50
CA ASN A 28 -4.38 -10.23 -30.76
C ASN A 28 -4.21 -11.43 -31.70
N SER A 29 -4.85 -11.41 -32.88
CA SER A 29 -4.73 -12.46 -33.89
C SER A 29 -3.35 -12.50 -34.54
N LEU A 30 -2.73 -11.34 -34.74
CA LEU A 30 -1.39 -11.25 -35.31
C LEU A 30 -0.34 -11.79 -34.33
N LEU A 31 -0.41 -11.39 -33.06
CA LEU A 31 0.52 -11.88 -32.03
C LEU A 31 0.36 -13.39 -31.79
N ALA A 32 -0.89 -13.87 -31.75
CA ALA A 32 -1.22 -15.30 -31.65
C ALA A 32 -0.51 -16.14 -32.71
N ARG A 33 -0.59 -15.73 -33.99
CA ARG A 33 0.07 -16.41 -35.10
C ARG A 33 1.59 -16.46 -34.96
N GLN A 34 2.20 -15.39 -34.43
CA GLN A 34 3.65 -15.28 -34.30
C GLN A 34 4.21 -16.00 -33.07
N THR A 35 3.36 -16.27 -32.08
CA THR A 35 3.74 -16.90 -30.80
C THR A 35 3.24 -18.33 -30.66
N ALA A 36 2.52 -18.86 -31.67
CA ALA A 36 1.83 -20.15 -31.62
C ALA A 36 0.87 -20.27 -30.42
N LEU A 37 0.18 -19.16 -30.09
CA LEU A 37 -0.82 -19.06 -29.03
C LEU A 37 -2.20 -18.76 -29.62
N ASP A 38 -3.26 -18.96 -28.83
CA ASP A 38 -4.61 -18.57 -29.23
C ASP A 38 -4.86 -17.07 -29.07
N ALA A 39 -5.60 -16.47 -30.01
CA ALA A 39 -6.00 -15.06 -29.91
C ALA A 39 -6.84 -14.75 -28.65
N SER A 40 -7.64 -15.72 -28.19
CA SER A 40 -8.41 -15.63 -26.94
C SER A 40 -7.51 -15.68 -25.69
N PHE A 41 -6.37 -16.39 -25.78
CA PHE A 41 -5.37 -16.44 -24.73
C PHE A 41 -4.61 -15.12 -24.65
N ILE A 42 -4.16 -14.58 -25.78
CA ILE A 42 -3.56 -13.24 -25.87
C ILE A 42 -4.51 -12.16 -25.35
N SER A 43 -5.80 -12.23 -25.72
CA SER A 43 -6.81 -11.28 -25.21
C SER A 43 -6.96 -11.33 -23.68
N ARG A 44 -6.88 -12.53 -23.08
CA ARG A 44 -6.95 -12.70 -21.63
C ARG A 44 -5.69 -12.18 -20.93
N LEU A 45 -4.51 -12.43 -21.50
CA LEU A 45 -3.25 -11.86 -21.04
C LEU A 45 -3.29 -10.32 -21.05
N ARG A 46 -3.70 -9.74 -22.19
CA ARG A 46 -3.78 -8.29 -22.41
C ARG A 46 -4.76 -7.58 -21.48
N ARG A 47 -5.86 -8.25 -21.10
CA ARG A 47 -6.88 -7.70 -20.17
C ARG A 47 -6.61 -8.03 -18.70
N GLY A 48 -5.50 -8.71 -18.38
CA GLY A 48 -5.19 -9.15 -17.01
C GLY A 48 -6.07 -10.30 -16.50
N GLY A 49 -6.92 -10.89 -17.32
CA GLY A 49 -7.72 -12.07 -16.96
C GLY A 49 -6.92 -13.37 -16.87
N ARG A 50 -5.63 -13.34 -17.28
CA ARG A 50 -4.67 -14.41 -17.07
C ARG A 50 -3.28 -13.84 -16.86
N ILE A 51 -2.55 -14.37 -15.88
CA ILE A 51 -1.17 -13.98 -15.56
C ILE A 51 -0.23 -15.07 -16.11
N PRO A 52 0.82 -14.72 -16.86
CA PRO A 52 1.79 -15.70 -17.35
C PRO A 52 2.70 -16.22 -16.22
N PRO A 53 3.01 -17.53 -16.17
CA PRO A 53 4.04 -18.05 -15.27
C PRO A 53 5.44 -17.49 -15.61
N ARG A 54 6.32 -17.30 -14.59
CA ARG A 54 7.65 -16.67 -14.72
C ARG A 54 8.53 -17.19 -15.87
N ASN A 55 8.54 -18.51 -16.09
CA ASN A 55 9.46 -19.17 -17.02
C ASN A 55 8.77 -19.75 -18.26
N VAL A 56 7.69 -19.13 -18.72
CA VAL A 56 7.08 -19.52 -19.99
C VAL A 56 7.93 -19.09 -21.19
N SER A 57 8.02 -19.98 -22.17
CA SER A 57 8.80 -19.78 -23.39
C SER A 57 8.23 -18.67 -24.29
N TYR A 58 6.91 -18.47 -24.26
CA TYR A 58 6.26 -17.50 -25.15
C TYR A 58 6.59 -16.04 -24.85
N ILE A 59 7.07 -15.69 -23.63
CA ILE A 59 7.52 -14.33 -23.33
C ILE A 59 8.71 -13.96 -24.22
N LYS A 60 9.69 -14.87 -24.34
CA LYS A 60 10.84 -14.67 -25.23
C LYS A 60 10.40 -14.49 -26.69
N THR A 61 9.44 -15.31 -27.14
CA THR A 61 8.89 -15.20 -28.50
C THR A 61 8.17 -13.87 -28.72
N MET A 62 7.42 -13.38 -27.73
CA MET A 62 6.79 -12.05 -27.76
C MET A 62 7.85 -10.94 -27.83
N SER A 63 8.90 -11.00 -27.02
CA SER A 63 9.96 -9.99 -27.01
C SER A 63 10.70 -9.89 -28.34
N ILE A 64 11.04 -11.04 -28.94
CA ILE A 64 11.65 -11.09 -30.27
C ILE A 64 10.72 -10.44 -31.32
N TYR A 65 9.42 -10.76 -31.26
CA TYR A 65 8.44 -10.21 -32.19
C TYR A 65 8.30 -8.68 -32.02
N PHE A 66 8.18 -8.18 -30.79
CA PHE A 66 8.01 -6.74 -30.56
C PHE A 66 9.26 -5.94 -30.91
N ALA A 67 10.45 -6.43 -30.56
CA ALA A 67 11.70 -5.78 -30.94
C ALA A 67 11.85 -5.66 -32.47
N ARG A 68 11.46 -6.71 -33.22
CA ARG A 68 11.44 -6.69 -34.71
C ARG A 68 10.35 -5.78 -35.28
N SER A 69 9.26 -5.55 -34.55
CA SER A 69 8.12 -4.75 -34.99
C SER A 69 8.30 -3.24 -34.74
N CYS A 70 9.22 -2.86 -33.85
CA CYS A 70 9.67 -1.47 -33.64
C CYS A 70 10.61 -1.00 -34.76
N LYS A 71 10.03 -0.69 -35.93
CA LYS A 71 10.79 -0.28 -37.13
C LYS A 71 11.18 1.20 -37.13
N ALA A 72 10.38 2.04 -36.48
CA ALA A 72 10.60 3.48 -36.42
C ALA A 72 11.21 3.92 -35.07
N ASP A 73 12.00 4.98 -35.10
CA ASP A 73 12.72 5.48 -33.92
C ASP A 73 11.77 5.93 -32.80
N TYR A 74 10.61 6.51 -33.14
CA TYR A 74 9.61 6.87 -32.13
C TYR A 74 9.04 5.63 -31.40
N GLN A 75 8.93 4.48 -32.08
CA GLN A 75 8.45 3.24 -31.45
C GLN A 75 9.48 2.69 -30.48
N LYS A 76 10.77 2.73 -30.85
CA LYS A 76 11.87 2.34 -29.98
C LYS A 76 11.97 3.28 -28.78
N GLY A 77 11.88 4.59 -29.01
CA GLY A 77 11.88 5.62 -27.96
C GLY A 77 10.71 5.46 -26.99
N ALA A 78 9.49 5.19 -27.49
CA ALA A 78 8.33 4.97 -26.64
C ALA A 78 8.47 3.71 -25.76
N VAL A 79 9.00 2.61 -26.31
CA VAL A 79 9.24 1.38 -25.54
C VAL A 79 10.36 1.57 -24.52
N LEU A 80 11.48 2.19 -24.92
CA LEU A 80 12.60 2.45 -24.00
C LEU A 80 12.22 3.44 -22.89
N GLY A 81 11.44 4.47 -23.21
CA GLY A 81 10.88 5.40 -22.22
C GLY A 81 9.97 4.67 -21.23
N ALA A 82 9.04 3.85 -21.72
CA ALA A 82 8.17 3.06 -20.87
C ALA A 82 8.96 2.09 -19.97
N ILE A 83 10.00 1.43 -20.49
CA ILE A 83 10.89 0.57 -19.69
C ILE A 83 11.63 1.39 -18.63
N GLY A 84 12.19 2.55 -19.00
CA GLY A 84 12.91 3.42 -18.06
C GLY A 84 12.02 4.01 -16.95
N ASP A 85 10.76 4.32 -17.27
CA ASP A 85 9.81 4.93 -16.33
C ASP A 85 9.13 3.90 -15.41
N SER A 86 9.18 2.60 -15.73
CA SER A 86 8.41 1.56 -15.03
C SER A 86 9.20 0.32 -14.61
N SER A 87 10.48 0.21 -14.96
CA SER A 87 11.33 -0.91 -14.54
C SER A 87 11.88 -0.70 -13.14
N LEU A 88 11.89 -1.77 -12.35
CA LEU A 88 12.55 -1.82 -11.03
C LEU A 88 14.08 -1.89 -11.13
N TYR A 89 14.60 -2.21 -12.31
CA TYR A 89 16.02 -2.34 -12.57
C TYR A 89 16.47 -1.22 -13.50
N ASN A 90 17.71 -0.77 -13.36
CA ASN A 90 18.26 0.20 -14.30
C ASN A 90 18.61 -0.56 -15.60
N PRO A 91 17.85 -0.41 -16.71
CA PRO A 91 18.10 -1.15 -17.93
C PRO A 91 19.48 -0.76 -18.48
N ASP A 92 20.29 -1.74 -18.88
CA ASP A 92 21.55 -1.46 -19.58
C ASP A 92 21.22 -0.85 -20.96
N PRO A 93 21.56 0.43 -21.21
CA PRO A 93 21.23 1.08 -22.48
C PRO A 93 21.92 0.43 -23.69
N SER A 94 22.95 -0.38 -23.46
CA SER A 94 23.69 -1.10 -24.50
C SER A 94 23.10 -2.47 -24.84
N ALA A 95 22.14 -2.96 -24.05
CA ALA A 95 21.52 -4.26 -24.27
C ALA A 95 20.59 -4.25 -25.51
N PRO A 96 20.47 -5.38 -26.23
CA PRO A 96 19.50 -5.51 -27.31
C PRO A 96 18.07 -5.24 -26.83
N LEU A 97 17.28 -4.54 -27.64
CA LEU A 97 15.87 -4.22 -27.32
C LEU A 97 15.04 -5.47 -27.00
N THR A 98 15.36 -6.62 -27.62
CA THR A 98 14.73 -7.91 -27.31
C THR A 98 14.93 -8.29 -25.83
N ASP A 99 16.15 -8.14 -25.33
CA ASP A 99 16.51 -8.55 -23.97
C ASP A 99 15.90 -7.58 -22.95
N LEU A 100 15.88 -6.28 -23.28
CA LEU A 100 15.20 -5.25 -22.48
C LEU A 100 13.68 -5.51 -22.38
N ILE A 101 13.02 -5.84 -23.49
CA ILE A 101 11.58 -6.17 -23.50
C ILE A 101 11.33 -7.49 -22.75
N GLU A 102 12.18 -8.51 -22.93
CA GLU A 102 12.07 -9.78 -22.21
C GLU A 102 12.21 -9.60 -20.71
N GLN A 103 13.24 -8.88 -20.26
CA GLN A 103 13.45 -8.55 -18.86
C GLN A 103 12.24 -7.78 -18.31
N TRP A 104 11.80 -6.73 -19.01
CA TRP A 104 10.66 -5.92 -18.58
C TRP A 104 9.34 -6.70 -18.52
N LEU A 105 9.07 -7.61 -19.46
CA LEU A 105 7.89 -8.48 -19.41
C LEU A 105 7.96 -9.56 -18.33
N ARG A 106 9.18 -9.97 -17.93
CA ARG A 106 9.41 -10.94 -16.83
C ARG A 106 9.49 -10.28 -15.46
N GLU A 107 9.68 -8.96 -15.41
CA GLU A 107 9.56 -8.19 -14.18
C GLU A 107 8.16 -8.36 -13.61
N ASP A 108 8.12 -9.15 -12.56
CA ASP A 108 6.93 -9.55 -11.87
C ASP A 108 6.62 -8.54 -10.77
N THR A 109 5.66 -7.67 -11.05
CA THR A 109 5.16 -6.71 -10.08
C THR A 109 4.24 -7.36 -9.03
N GLY A 110 3.81 -8.62 -9.19
CA GLY A 110 2.91 -9.30 -8.26
C GLY A 110 3.58 -10.29 -7.30
N GLU A 111 4.68 -10.96 -7.68
CA GLU A 111 5.37 -11.87 -6.76
C GLU A 111 6.34 -11.17 -5.80
N GLY A 112 6.83 -9.96 -6.10
CA GLY A 112 7.56 -9.17 -5.09
C GLY A 112 6.69 -8.92 -3.85
N GLU A 113 5.40 -8.68 -4.09
CA GLU A 113 4.37 -8.46 -3.07
C GLU A 113 4.09 -9.75 -2.29
N HIS A 114 3.76 -10.84 -2.97
CA HIS A 114 3.45 -12.12 -2.30
C HIS A 114 4.67 -12.79 -1.65
N ARG A 115 5.88 -12.60 -2.21
CA ARG A 115 7.12 -13.10 -1.63
C ARG A 115 7.61 -12.23 -0.49
N ALA A 116 7.51 -10.89 -0.58
CA ALA A 116 7.83 -10.03 0.56
C ALA A 116 6.85 -10.27 1.71
N ILE A 117 5.55 -10.40 1.44
CA ILE A 117 4.55 -10.79 2.44
C ILE A 117 4.85 -12.20 2.97
N GLY A 118 5.16 -13.17 2.10
CA GLY A 118 5.48 -14.55 2.49
C GLY A 118 6.73 -14.67 3.35
N GLU A 119 7.84 -14.06 2.93
CA GLU A 119 9.11 -14.00 3.67
C GLU A 119 8.96 -13.20 4.96
N PHE A 120 8.09 -12.18 4.99
CA PHE A 120 7.74 -11.41 6.19
C PHE A 120 6.91 -12.23 7.17
N LEU A 121 5.86 -12.91 6.72
CA LEU A 121 5.04 -13.81 7.54
C LEU A 121 5.86 -15.00 8.06
N ASP A 122 6.78 -15.53 7.25
CA ASP A 122 7.77 -16.53 7.67
C ASP A 122 8.75 -15.95 8.70
N GLY A 123 9.15 -14.69 8.55
CA GLY A 123 9.98 -13.96 9.52
C GLY A 123 9.28 -13.75 10.86
N LEU A 124 7.98 -13.42 10.84
CA LEU A 124 7.13 -13.33 12.03
C LEU A 124 6.91 -14.71 12.68
N ALA A 125 6.71 -15.76 11.89
CA ALA A 125 6.55 -17.13 12.39
C ALA A 125 7.84 -17.69 13.02
N ARG A 126 9.01 -17.23 12.56
CA ARG A 126 10.32 -17.58 13.14
C ARG A 126 10.66 -16.76 14.39
N PHE A 127 9.95 -15.67 14.65
CA PHE A 127 10.16 -14.84 15.83
C PHE A 127 9.53 -15.51 17.06
N GLN A 128 10.37 -16.05 17.95
CA GLN A 128 9.95 -16.58 19.23
C GLN A 128 9.93 -15.46 20.28
N PRO A 129 8.77 -15.12 20.88
CA PRO A 129 8.71 -14.20 22.02
C PRO A 129 9.24 -14.96 23.26
N GLY A 130 10.56 -15.06 23.38
CA GLY A 130 11.23 -15.84 24.42
C GLY A 130 12.41 -15.14 25.08
N SER A 131 12.89 -14.01 24.58
CA SER A 131 13.91 -13.21 25.28
C SER A 131 13.25 -12.00 25.92
N SER A 132 13.00 -12.12 27.22
CA SER A 132 12.67 -11.05 28.16
C SER A 132 13.80 -10.01 28.25
N GLY A 133 14.07 -9.30 27.16
CA GLY A 133 14.64 -7.96 27.22
C GLY A 133 13.46 -7.00 27.21
N LYS A 134 13.16 -6.36 28.35
CA LYS A 134 12.28 -5.19 28.36
C LYS A 134 12.94 -4.11 27.50
N MET A 135 12.68 -4.12 26.20
CA MET A 135 13.06 -3.02 25.33
C MET A 135 12.39 -1.78 25.92
N PRO A 136 13.15 -0.72 26.27
CA PRO A 136 12.56 0.46 26.90
C PRO A 136 11.44 0.97 26.01
N LEU A 137 10.21 1.03 26.54
CA LEU A 137 9.10 1.63 25.82
C LEU A 137 9.48 3.09 25.52
N PRO A 138 9.43 3.52 24.25
CA PRO A 138 9.69 4.92 23.94
C PRO A 138 8.68 5.79 24.66
N ARG A 139 9.17 6.80 25.39
CA ARG A 139 8.31 7.73 26.13
C ARG A 139 7.81 8.79 25.16
N ALA A 140 6.59 8.61 24.66
CA ALA A 140 5.86 9.64 23.93
C ALA A 140 5.26 10.68 24.88
N GLU A 141 5.15 11.92 24.40
CA GLU A 141 4.36 12.96 25.05
C GLU A 141 2.87 12.65 24.90
N VAL A 142 2.19 12.46 26.03
CA VAL A 142 0.74 12.32 26.10
C VAL A 142 0.11 13.71 26.14
N LEU A 143 -0.81 14.00 25.22
CA LEU A 143 -1.52 15.27 25.20
C LEU A 143 -2.56 15.28 26.33
N SER A 144 -2.18 15.82 27.49
CA SER A 144 -3.07 16.05 28.62
C SER A 144 -3.83 17.38 28.44
N ARG A 145 -4.88 17.37 27.62
CA ARG A 145 -5.80 18.51 27.44
C ARG A 145 -7.26 18.05 27.45
N SER A 146 -8.16 18.94 27.88
CA SER A 146 -9.60 18.72 27.71
C SER A 146 -9.95 18.72 26.23
N VAL A 147 -10.71 17.72 25.78
CA VAL A 147 -11.16 17.57 24.39
C VAL A 147 -12.66 17.82 24.34
N ALA A 148 -13.11 18.68 23.44
CA ALA A 148 -14.54 18.95 23.27
C ALA A 148 -15.31 17.69 22.81
N PRO A 149 -16.66 17.62 22.98
CA PRO A 149 -17.48 16.50 22.50
C PRO A 149 -17.26 16.16 21.02
N ILE A 150 -16.97 17.20 20.22
CA ILE A 150 -16.60 17.13 18.81
C ILE A 150 -15.48 18.13 18.57
N GLU A 151 -14.36 17.67 18.02
CA GLU A 151 -13.27 18.51 17.52
C GLU A 151 -13.07 18.30 16.03
N THR A 152 -12.65 19.36 15.33
CA THR A 152 -12.40 19.33 13.89
C THR A 152 -10.94 19.64 13.61
N HIS A 153 -10.35 18.88 12.70
CA HIS A 153 -8.98 19.04 12.27
C HIS A 153 -8.88 19.01 10.76
N TYR A 154 -8.04 19.87 10.18
CA TYR A 154 -8.02 20.14 8.75
C TYR A 154 -6.69 19.73 8.11
N GLY A 155 -6.77 19.09 6.95
CA GLY A 155 -5.61 18.66 6.17
C GLY A 155 -4.79 17.56 6.86
N ILE A 156 -3.59 17.31 6.32
CA ILE A 156 -2.69 16.24 6.81
C ILE A 156 -2.20 16.53 8.22
N GLU A 157 -1.75 17.76 8.50
CA GLU A 157 -1.28 18.15 9.84
C GLU A 157 -2.40 18.09 10.87
N GLY A 158 -3.61 18.53 10.50
CA GLY A 158 -4.78 18.37 11.35
C GLY A 158 -5.10 16.89 11.63
N LYS A 159 -5.05 16.04 10.59
CA LYS A 159 -5.26 14.59 10.75
C LYS A 159 -4.25 13.98 11.73
N ARG A 160 -2.96 14.31 11.57
CA ARG A 160 -1.88 13.87 12.48
C ARG A 160 -2.16 14.30 13.91
N ALA A 161 -2.48 15.57 14.13
CA ALA A 161 -2.83 16.10 15.45
C ALA A 161 -4.06 15.40 16.06
N GLY A 162 -5.10 15.15 15.26
CA GLY A 162 -6.30 14.43 15.68
C GLY A 162 -6.03 12.99 16.07
N VAL A 163 -5.16 12.28 15.33
CA VAL A 163 -4.72 10.91 15.68
C VAL A 163 -3.95 10.90 16.99
N LEU A 164 -3.01 11.83 17.20
CA LEU A 164 -2.25 11.90 18.46
C LEU A 164 -3.16 12.24 19.65
N ALA A 165 -4.14 13.13 19.45
CA ALA A 165 -5.15 13.44 20.46
C ALA A 165 -6.01 12.22 20.79
N PHE A 166 -6.47 11.48 19.78
CA PHE A 166 -7.20 10.22 19.94
C PHE A 166 -6.40 9.20 20.76
N LEU A 167 -5.14 8.93 20.39
CA LEU A 167 -4.31 7.96 21.12
C LEU A 167 -4.02 8.43 22.57
N SER A 168 -3.88 9.74 22.78
CA SER A 168 -3.72 10.31 24.11
C SER A 168 -4.97 10.10 24.98
N LEU A 169 -6.18 10.20 24.41
CA LEU A 169 -7.43 9.90 25.12
C LEU A 169 -7.49 8.43 25.53
N VAL A 170 -7.06 7.51 24.66
CA VAL A 170 -7.00 6.08 24.97
C VAL A 170 -6.06 5.81 26.14
N LEU A 171 -4.86 6.39 26.16
CA LEU A 171 -3.87 6.23 27.25
C LEU A 171 -4.35 6.78 28.60
N GLN A 172 -5.27 7.75 28.57
CA GLN A 172 -5.88 8.34 29.76
C GLN A 172 -7.11 7.56 30.24
N SER A 173 -7.58 6.57 29.47
CA SER A 173 -8.72 5.74 29.84
C SER A 173 -8.40 4.92 31.08
N PRO A 174 -9.26 4.94 32.12
CA PRO A 174 -9.11 4.04 33.26
C PRO A 174 -9.47 2.58 32.89
N GLN A 175 -10.16 2.36 31.78
CA GLN A 175 -10.61 1.04 31.33
C GLN A 175 -9.80 0.55 30.13
N THR A 176 -9.36 -0.70 30.21
CA THR A 176 -8.80 -1.42 29.06
C THR A 176 -9.90 -1.70 28.05
N GLN A 177 -9.58 -1.59 26.77
CA GLN A 177 -10.53 -1.69 25.67
C GLN A 177 -9.85 -2.18 24.40
N THR A 178 -10.67 -2.60 23.44
CA THR A 178 -10.19 -2.98 22.10
C THR A 178 -10.42 -1.84 21.13
N LEU A 179 -9.35 -1.31 20.56
CA LEU A 179 -9.40 -0.30 19.52
C LEU A 179 -9.82 -0.95 18.21
N LEU A 180 -10.75 -0.33 17.49
CA LEU A 180 -11.22 -0.76 16.18
C LEU A 180 -10.67 0.22 15.14
N LEU A 181 -9.76 -0.25 14.30
CA LEU A 181 -9.04 0.60 13.35
C LEU A 181 -9.32 0.15 11.91
N HIS A 182 -9.58 1.13 11.05
CA HIS A 182 -9.72 0.93 9.61
C HIS A 182 -9.27 2.18 8.87
N SER A 183 -8.60 2.04 7.73
CA SER A 183 -8.33 3.14 6.83
C SER A 183 -8.25 2.66 5.38
N ASP A 184 -8.94 3.35 4.49
CA ASP A 184 -8.84 3.22 3.03
C ASP A 184 -8.05 4.37 2.38
N GLU A 185 -7.46 5.25 3.18
CA GLU A 185 -6.68 6.40 2.71
C GLU A 185 -5.22 6.04 2.49
N ASP A 186 -4.55 6.70 1.54
CA ASP A 186 -3.13 6.51 1.25
C ASP A 186 -2.29 6.69 2.53
N MET A 187 -1.24 5.90 2.72
CA MET A 187 -0.39 5.96 3.92
C MET A 187 0.49 7.20 3.98
N ASP A 188 0.58 8.02 2.93
CA ASP A 188 1.46 9.19 2.87
C ASP A 188 1.23 10.18 4.03
N TRP A 189 -0.02 10.35 4.47
CA TRP A 189 -0.30 11.19 5.63
C TRP A 189 0.33 10.63 6.91
N MET A 190 0.50 9.30 7.01
CA MET A 190 1.13 8.62 8.13
C MET A 190 2.65 8.53 7.96
N THR A 191 3.15 8.09 6.81
CA THR A 191 4.57 7.81 6.57
C THR A 191 5.39 9.05 6.20
N GLY A 192 4.75 10.12 5.71
CA GLY A 192 5.41 11.33 5.24
C GLY A 192 6.00 12.25 6.32
N SER A 193 5.93 11.90 7.62
CA SER A 193 6.64 12.61 8.70
C SER A 193 7.26 11.59 9.67
N PRO A 194 8.60 11.45 9.67
CA PRO A 194 9.30 10.56 10.60
C PRO A 194 9.01 10.88 12.08
N GLU A 195 8.87 12.16 12.42
CA GLU A 195 8.55 12.63 13.77
C GLU A 195 7.17 12.11 14.20
N PHE A 196 6.16 12.25 13.32
CA PHE A 196 4.82 11.73 13.56
C PHE A 196 4.83 10.21 13.71
N VAL A 197 5.50 9.47 12.82
CA VAL A 197 5.58 8.00 12.89
C VAL A 197 6.20 7.54 14.21
N SER A 198 7.27 8.22 14.65
CA SER A 198 7.94 7.94 15.93
C SER A 198 6.99 8.15 17.11
N GLN A 199 6.30 9.30 17.16
CA GLN A 199 5.35 9.58 18.24
C GLN A 199 4.14 8.64 18.23
N TRP A 200 3.57 8.40 17.05
CA TRP A 200 2.45 7.47 16.86
C TRP A 200 2.80 6.06 17.32
N SER A 201 3.95 5.52 16.87
CA SER A 201 4.38 4.16 17.23
C SER A 201 4.66 4.02 18.73
N ALA A 202 5.25 5.05 19.35
CA ALA A 202 5.49 5.08 20.80
C ALA A 202 4.18 5.09 21.60
N LEU A 203 3.19 5.91 21.21
CA LEU A 203 1.86 5.92 21.85
C LEU A 203 1.15 4.56 21.70
N MET A 204 1.20 3.96 20.50
CA MET A 204 0.61 2.64 20.25
C MET A 204 1.24 1.56 21.13
N LEU A 205 2.56 1.53 21.25
CA LEU A 205 3.25 0.59 22.13
C LEU A 205 2.89 0.79 23.60
N GLN A 206 2.73 2.04 24.06
CA GLN A 206 2.27 2.33 25.41
C GLN A 206 0.84 1.85 25.65
N ILE A 207 -0.08 2.10 24.71
CA ILE A 207 -1.48 1.62 24.76
C ILE A 207 -1.49 0.11 24.92
N LEU A 208 -0.71 -0.60 24.12
CA LEU A 208 -0.61 -2.06 24.20
C LEU A 208 0.00 -2.52 25.54
N SER A 209 0.98 -1.79 26.06
CA SER A 209 1.58 -2.09 27.37
C SER A 209 0.62 -1.91 28.56
N GLN A 210 -0.40 -1.06 28.42
CA GLN A 210 -1.48 -0.89 29.40
C GLN A 210 -2.56 -2.00 29.30
N GLY A 211 -2.41 -2.95 28.38
CA GLY A 211 -3.32 -4.08 28.23
C GLY A 211 -4.47 -3.86 27.24
N HIS A 212 -4.49 -2.75 26.52
CA HIS A 212 -5.42 -2.56 25.41
C HIS A 212 -5.11 -3.53 24.27
N ARG A 213 -6.12 -3.81 23.45
CA ARG A 213 -6.01 -4.64 22.23
C ARG A 213 -6.35 -3.82 21.01
N ILE A 214 -5.95 -4.30 19.84
CA ILE A 214 -6.26 -3.65 18.56
C ILE A 214 -6.90 -4.69 17.63
N ARG A 215 -8.04 -4.34 17.03
CA ARG A 215 -8.59 -4.99 15.84
C ARG A 215 -8.43 -4.04 14.67
N ILE A 216 -7.75 -4.49 13.63
CA ILE A 216 -7.48 -3.66 12.47
C ILE A 216 -7.92 -4.35 11.19
N ILE A 217 -8.69 -3.64 10.36
CA ILE A 217 -9.01 -4.08 9.00
C ILE A 217 -8.00 -3.46 8.06
N HIS A 218 -7.19 -4.31 7.41
CA HIS A 218 -6.26 -3.87 6.38
C HIS A 218 -6.92 -3.92 5.00
N ASN A 219 -6.73 -2.84 4.25
CA ASN A 219 -7.05 -2.84 2.82
C ASN A 219 -5.86 -3.43 2.05
N VAL A 220 -6.09 -4.55 1.38
CA VAL A 220 -5.08 -5.33 0.64
C VAL A 220 -4.86 -4.82 -0.78
N ASN A 221 -5.63 -3.83 -1.25
CA ASN A 221 -5.48 -3.22 -2.59
C ASN A 221 -4.59 -1.97 -2.57
N ARG A 222 -3.60 -1.89 -1.66
CA ARG A 222 -2.63 -0.77 -1.57
C ARG A 222 -1.43 -1.04 -2.48
N ASP A 223 -0.73 0.04 -2.85
CA ASP A 223 0.56 -0.06 -3.54
C ASP A 223 1.59 -0.77 -2.63
N LEU A 224 2.50 -1.57 -3.20
CA LEU A 224 3.50 -2.35 -2.46
C LEU A 224 4.40 -1.47 -1.61
N ASP A 225 4.85 -0.33 -2.15
CA ASP A 225 5.73 0.60 -1.43
C ASP A 225 5.01 1.21 -0.22
N GLU A 226 3.72 1.47 -0.37
CA GLU A 226 2.82 1.96 0.67
C GLU A 226 2.61 0.90 1.76
N MET A 227 2.42 -0.36 1.37
CA MET A 227 2.27 -1.49 2.27
C MET A 227 3.57 -1.77 3.03
N MET A 228 4.73 -1.75 2.36
CA MET A 228 6.05 -1.99 2.96
C MET A 228 6.48 -0.85 3.90
N ALA A 229 6.19 0.40 3.53
CA ALA A 229 6.41 1.55 4.41
C ALA A 229 5.52 1.47 5.67
N GLY A 230 4.27 1.03 5.51
CA GLY A 230 3.37 0.74 6.61
C GLY A 230 3.91 -0.38 7.53
N ILE A 231 4.32 -1.51 6.96
CA ILE A 231 4.77 -2.69 7.70
C ILE A 231 5.88 -2.34 8.71
N ARG A 232 6.86 -1.52 8.35
CA ARG A 232 7.96 -1.16 9.27
C ARG A 232 7.48 -0.51 10.57
N GLY A 233 6.49 0.38 10.50
CA GLY A 233 5.89 1.01 11.68
C GLY A 233 5.01 0.06 12.49
N TRP A 234 4.37 -0.90 11.83
CA TRP A 234 3.47 -1.86 12.45
C TRP A 234 4.17 -3.09 13.07
N VAL A 235 5.39 -3.44 12.64
CA VAL A 235 6.12 -4.62 13.15
C VAL A 235 6.21 -4.65 14.68
N PRO A 236 6.72 -3.60 15.37
CA PRO A 236 6.81 -3.62 16.84
C PRO A 236 5.44 -3.74 17.50
N ILE A 237 4.40 -3.19 16.87
CA ILE A 237 3.02 -3.23 17.36
C ILE A 237 2.47 -4.65 17.25
N TYR A 238 2.68 -5.35 16.12
CA TYR A 238 2.29 -6.75 15.96
C TYR A 238 3.03 -7.69 16.90
N MET A 239 4.31 -7.42 17.16
CA MET A 239 5.13 -8.20 18.09
C MET A 239 4.62 -8.17 19.53
N SER A 240 3.73 -7.23 19.88
CA SER A 240 3.05 -7.24 21.20
C SER A 240 2.13 -8.45 21.42
N GLY A 241 1.68 -9.12 20.34
CA GLY A 241 0.67 -10.19 20.42
C GLY A 241 -0.76 -9.71 20.75
N ALA A 242 -0.99 -8.40 20.84
CA ALA A 242 -2.27 -7.80 21.20
C ALA A 242 -3.04 -7.21 20.00
N VAL A 243 -2.59 -7.50 18.78
CA VAL A 243 -3.20 -7.05 17.52
C VAL A 243 -3.87 -8.22 16.79
N GLU A 244 -5.14 -8.04 16.45
CA GLU A 244 -5.96 -8.96 15.64
C GLU A 244 -6.20 -8.34 14.25
N PRO A 245 -5.52 -8.81 13.20
CA PRO A 245 -5.73 -8.32 11.84
C PRO A 245 -6.94 -8.98 11.17
N TYR A 246 -7.65 -8.20 10.37
CA TYR A 246 -8.73 -8.61 9.47
C TYR A 246 -8.45 -8.04 8.08
N TYR A 247 -9.05 -8.63 7.05
CA TYR A 247 -8.96 -8.11 5.69
C TYR A 247 -10.30 -8.27 4.96
N TYR A 248 -10.58 -7.38 4.03
CA TYR A 248 -11.75 -7.47 3.17
C TYR A 248 -11.32 -7.81 1.73
N PRO A 249 -11.74 -8.98 1.18
CA PRO A 249 -11.21 -9.49 -0.08
C PRO A 249 -11.79 -8.81 -1.33
N ARG A 250 -12.84 -7.99 -1.22
CA ARG A 250 -13.49 -7.39 -2.39
C ARG A 250 -12.92 -6.00 -2.68
N THR A 251 -12.62 -5.77 -3.95
CA THR A 251 -12.16 -4.48 -4.47
C THR A 251 -13.32 -3.47 -4.43
N ARG A 252 -13.11 -2.34 -3.75
CA ARG A 252 -13.92 -1.12 -3.94
C ARG A 252 -13.26 -0.27 -5.03
N ASP A 253 -14.03 0.56 -5.72
CA ASP A 253 -13.51 1.48 -6.75
C ASP A 253 -12.47 2.49 -6.21
N GLY A 254 -12.39 2.63 -4.88
CA GLY A 254 -11.40 3.43 -4.16
C GLY A 254 -11.60 4.93 -4.34
N LEU A 255 -12.75 5.36 -4.88
CA LEU A 255 -13.05 6.76 -5.13
C LEU A 255 -13.25 7.50 -3.80
N PHE A 256 -14.10 6.96 -2.94
CA PHE A 256 -14.31 7.43 -1.57
C PHE A 256 -13.51 6.59 -0.60
N ARG A 257 -12.81 7.26 0.30
CA ARG A 257 -11.93 6.66 1.28
C ARG A 257 -12.33 7.14 2.66
N ARG A 258 -12.24 6.26 3.65
CA ARG A 258 -12.62 6.55 5.02
C ARG A 258 -11.54 6.05 5.97
N THR A 259 -11.25 6.83 7.00
CA THR A 259 -10.50 6.39 8.18
C THR A 259 -11.44 6.35 9.37
N LEU A 260 -11.38 5.26 10.13
CA LEU A 260 -12.16 5.03 11.35
C LEU A 260 -11.24 4.47 12.43
N PHE A 261 -10.90 5.29 13.42
CA PHE A 261 -10.23 4.83 14.63
C PHE A 261 -11.20 4.99 15.80
N ILE A 262 -11.61 3.89 16.41
CA ILE A 262 -12.65 3.87 17.43
C ILE A 262 -12.09 3.20 18.68
N ALA A 263 -12.22 3.88 19.81
CA ALA A 263 -11.95 3.38 21.15
C ALA A 263 -13.26 3.51 21.94
N PRO A 264 -14.03 2.42 22.13
CA PRO A 264 -15.39 2.46 22.66
C PRO A 264 -15.57 3.27 23.96
N GLU A 265 -14.57 3.25 24.84
CA GLU A 265 -14.58 3.91 26.15
C GLU A 265 -13.90 5.29 26.14
N SER A 266 -13.34 5.75 25.02
CA SER A 266 -12.56 7.01 24.97
C SER A 266 -12.99 7.98 23.88
N GLY A 267 -13.26 7.50 22.66
CA GLY A 267 -13.53 8.39 21.54
C GLY A 267 -13.49 7.70 20.18
N ALA A 268 -13.74 8.46 19.13
CA ALA A 268 -13.61 8.01 17.76
C ALA A 268 -13.07 9.12 16.87
N LEU A 269 -12.09 8.81 16.02
CA LEU A 269 -11.62 9.68 14.95
C LEU A 269 -12.16 9.16 13.61
N THR A 270 -12.78 10.05 12.85
CA THR A 270 -13.25 9.74 11.50
C THR A 270 -12.66 10.72 10.50
N SER A 271 -12.38 10.23 9.30
CA SER A 271 -11.98 11.04 8.15
C SER A 271 -12.63 10.50 6.89
N SER A 272 -12.94 11.38 5.95
CA SER A 272 -13.47 11.03 4.64
C SER A 272 -12.73 11.84 3.58
N SER A 273 -12.19 11.16 2.58
CA SER A 273 -11.43 11.77 1.50
C SER A 273 -11.71 11.11 0.15
N VAL A 274 -11.22 11.74 -0.91
CA VAL A 274 -11.37 11.30 -2.30
C VAL A 274 -9.98 11.02 -2.88
N ARG A 275 -9.85 10.03 -3.77
CA ARG A 275 -8.57 9.54 -4.31
C ARG A 275 -7.62 10.61 -4.89
N SER A 276 -8.13 11.75 -5.35
CA SER A 276 -7.31 12.86 -5.89
C SER A 276 -6.60 13.70 -4.81
N GLY A 277 -6.67 13.28 -3.55
CA GLY A 277 -6.17 14.04 -2.42
C GLY A 277 -7.10 15.21 -2.06
N SER A 278 -7.35 15.37 -0.76
CA SER A 278 -7.94 16.60 -0.23
C SER A 278 -6.91 17.23 0.69
N THR A 279 -6.16 18.20 0.16
CA THR A 279 -5.21 19.02 0.95
C THR A 279 -5.86 19.66 2.19
N HIS A 280 -7.19 19.78 2.19
CA HIS A 280 -8.01 20.33 3.27
C HIS A 280 -9.03 19.32 3.83
N ALA A 281 -8.71 18.02 3.83
CA ALA A 281 -9.61 16.98 4.39
C ALA A 281 -10.10 17.35 5.80
N LEU A 282 -11.40 17.18 6.05
CA LEU A 282 -11.96 17.29 7.39
C LEU A 282 -11.76 15.97 8.14
N ASN A 283 -11.22 16.07 9.35
CA ASN A 283 -11.10 14.96 10.29
C ASN A 283 -11.84 15.35 11.56
N MET A 284 -12.68 14.47 12.08
CA MET A 284 -13.52 14.73 13.25
C MET A 284 -13.16 13.77 14.36
N LEU A 285 -12.84 14.32 15.53
CA LEU A 285 -12.63 13.57 16.77
C LEU A 285 -13.88 13.72 17.63
N PHE A 286 -14.47 12.60 18.02
CA PHE A 286 -15.68 12.51 18.84
C PHE A 286 -15.34 11.92 20.20
N THR A 287 -15.85 12.52 21.26
CA THR A 287 -15.76 12.00 22.64
C THR A 287 -17.14 11.83 23.28
N ALA A 288 -18.21 12.34 22.63
CA ALA A 288 -19.58 12.14 23.07
C ALA A 288 -19.96 10.64 23.10
N PRO A 289 -20.35 10.06 24.26
CA PRO A 289 -20.54 8.62 24.40
C PRO A 289 -21.57 8.01 23.43
N GLU A 290 -22.65 8.74 23.12
CA GLU A 290 -23.67 8.28 22.17
C GLU A 290 -23.13 8.16 20.75
N THR A 291 -22.35 9.15 20.31
CA THR A 291 -21.71 9.16 18.98
C THR A 291 -20.69 8.03 18.86
N VAL A 292 -19.85 7.84 19.89
CA VAL A 292 -18.85 6.75 19.91
C VAL A 292 -19.54 5.38 19.87
N ARG A 293 -20.61 5.19 20.65
CA ARG A 293 -21.40 3.94 20.62
C ARG A 293 -22.05 3.68 19.27
N ALA A 294 -22.56 4.72 18.60
CA ALA A 294 -23.14 4.58 17.28
C ALA A 294 -22.10 4.10 16.26
N LEU A 295 -20.92 4.73 16.23
CA LEU A 295 -19.80 4.31 15.36
C LEU A 295 -19.27 2.91 15.70
N THR A 296 -19.28 2.52 16.97
CA THR A 296 -18.83 1.18 17.41
C THR A 296 -19.74 0.06 16.92
N ARG A 297 -21.02 0.34 16.64
CA ARG A 297 -22.01 -0.64 16.18
C ARG A 297 -22.17 -0.70 14.65
N GLU A 298 -21.56 0.24 13.93
CA GLU A 298 -21.54 0.32 12.46
C GLU A 298 -20.64 -0.77 11.86
#